data_AF-A0A645E0Z6-F1
#
_entry.id   AF-A0A645E0Z6-F1
#
_cell.length_a   1.000
_cell.length_b   1.000
_cell.length_c   1.000
_cell.angle_alpha   90.00
_cell.angle_beta   90.00
_cell.angle_gamma   90.00
#
_symmetry.space_group_name_H-M   'P 1'
#
loop_
_entity.id
_entity.type
_entity.pdbx_description
1 polymer ?
#
loop_
_entity_poly.entity_id
_entity_poly.type
_entity_poly.pdbx_seq_one_letter_code
_entity_poly.pdbx_strand_id
1 'polypeptide(L)' 'MRSALLDRIRQFAKRQDIWFRKMEREGLEIHWLPGGDREAARRLTAAFLKGEALPPCGLRMSEVYYGPQSSRPESGG' A
#
# COMPACT_ATOMS: atom_id res chain seq x y z
N MET A 1 19.49 23.81 1.71
CA MET A 1 18.01 23.85 1.75
C MET A 1 17.35 22.74 0.92
N ARG A 2 17.77 22.46 -0.34
CA ARG A 2 17.19 21.35 -1.14
C ARG A 2 17.35 19.94 -0.54
N SER A 3 18.48 19.66 0.11
CA SER A 3 18.74 18.36 0.76
C SER A 3 17.77 18.07 1.92
N ALA A 4 17.55 19.06 2.79
CA ALA A 4 16.67 18.90 3.95
C ALA A 4 15.21 18.61 3.55
N LEU A 5 14.68 19.26 2.50
CA LEU A 5 13.33 18.97 2.01
C LEU A 5 13.23 17.54 1.47
N LEU A 6 14.19 17.12 0.64
CA LEU A 6 14.24 15.77 0.10
C LEU A 6 14.31 14.72 1.21
N ASP A 7 15.13 14.94 2.23
CA ASP A 7 15.25 14.03 3.37
C ASP A 7 13.94 13.93 4.15
N ARG A 8 13.24 15.05 4.34
CA ARG A 8 11.95 15.06 5.03
C ARG A 8 10.85 14.35 4.23
N ILE A 9 10.83 14.49 2.90
CA ILE A 9 9.90 13.76 2.03
C ILE A 9 10.16 12.24 2.13
N ARG A 10 11.43 11.81 2.09
CA ARG A 10 11.80 10.39 2.25
C ARG A 10 11.38 9.83 3.60
N GLN A 11 11.67 10.57 4.67
CA GLN A 11 11.27 10.17 6.02
C GLN A 11 9.75 10.10 6.17
N PHE A 12 9.01 11.02 5.54
CA PHE A 12 7.56 11.01 5.54
C PHE A 12 7.01 9.79 4.79
N ALA A 13 7.49 9.52 3.57
CA ALA A 13 7.09 8.35 2.79
C ALA A 13 7.35 7.04 3.56
N LYS A 14 8.50 6.92 4.25
CA LYS A 14 8.81 5.75 5.09
C LYS A 14 7.83 5.58 6.25
N ARG A 15 7.42 6.69 6.90
CA ARG A 15 6.43 6.63 7.98
C ARG A 15 5.04 6.25 7.47
N GLN A 16 4.65 6.74 6.28
CA GLN A 16 3.41 6.33 5.63
C GLN A 16 3.40 4.81 5.40
N ASP A 17 4.48 4.27 4.82
CA ASP A 17 4.61 2.82 4.59
C ASP A 17 4.46 2.00 5.88
N ILE A 18 5.18 2.38 6.96
CA ILE A 18 5.06 1.71 8.26
C ILE A 18 3.63 1.78 8.81
N TRP A 19 2.98 2.95 8.72
CA TRP A 19 1.63 3.15 9.24
C TRP A 19 0.62 2.28 8.51
N PHE A 20 0.64 2.28 7.17
CA PHE A 20 -0.25 1.48 6.36
C PHE A 20 -0.05 -0.03 6.54
N ARG A 21 1.20 -0.50 6.65
CA ARG A 21 1.49 -1.92 6.96
C ARG A 21 0.92 -2.32 8.31
N LYS A 22 0.97 -1.42 9.31
CA LYS A 22 0.36 -1.68 10.61
C LYS A 22 -1.15 -1.81 10.49
N MET A 23 -1.81 -0.92 9.74
CA MET A 23 -3.26 -1.01 9.52
C MET A 23 -3.68 -2.33 8.88
N GLU A 24 -2.95 -2.79 7.85
CA GLU A 24 -3.24 -4.09 7.21
C GLU A 24 -3.11 -5.26 8.18
N ARG A 25 -2.09 -5.23 9.05
CA ARG A 25 -1.88 -6.26 10.08
C ARG A 25 -2.94 -6.23 11.18
N GLU A 26 -3.53 -5.07 11.44
CA GLU A 26 -4.67 -4.90 12.35
C GLU A 26 -6.01 -5.33 11.71
N GLY A 27 -5.98 -5.80 10.46
CA GLY A 27 -7.14 -6.35 9.76
C GLY A 27 -7.88 -5.32 8.90
N LEU A 28 -7.38 -4.09 8.76
CA LEU A 28 -7.96 -3.15 7.81
C LEU A 28 -7.62 -3.58 6.38
N GLU A 29 -8.65 -3.84 5.59
CA GLU A 29 -8.50 -4.13 4.17
C GLU A 29 -8.27 -2.83 3.38
N ILE A 30 -7.13 -2.75 2.67
CA ILE A 30 -6.76 -1.58 1.86
C ILE A 30 -6.60 -2.02 0.41
N HIS A 31 -7.48 -1.51 -0.46
CA HIS A 31 -7.36 -1.71 -1.90
C HIS A 31 -6.33 -0.74 -2.47
N TRP A 32 -5.07 -1.18 -2.54
CA TRP A 32 -4.01 -0.41 -3.18
C TRP A 32 -4.24 -0.29 -4.69
N LEU A 33 -3.96 0.90 -5.23
CA LEU A 33 -4.14 1.23 -6.64
C LEU A 33 -2.78 1.48 -7.30
N PRO A 34 -2.19 0.48 -7.98
CA PRO A 34 -0.93 0.64 -8.70
C PRO A 34 -1.02 1.79 -9.69
N GLY A 35 0.00 2.65 -9.70
CA GLY A 35 0.05 3.81 -10.60
C GLY A 35 -1.01 4.90 -10.31
N GLY A 36 -1.79 4.78 -9.22
CA GLY A 36 -2.83 5.75 -8.89
C GLY A 36 -4.01 5.71 -9.87
N ASP A 37 -4.42 4.52 -10.33
CA ASP A 37 -5.56 4.34 -11.24
C ASP A 37 -6.85 4.96 -10.66
N ARG A 38 -7.18 6.15 -11.16
CA ARG A 38 -8.33 6.93 -10.71
C ARG A 38 -9.66 6.29 -11.09
N GLU A 39 -9.74 5.58 -12.21
CA GLU A 39 -10.96 4.90 -12.61
C GLU A 39 -11.21 3.67 -11.74
N ALA A 40 -10.15 2.94 -11.37
CA ALA A 40 -10.26 1.88 -10.37
C ALA A 40 -10.72 2.42 -9.01
N ALA A 41 -10.17 3.55 -8.54
CA ALA A 41 -10.63 4.22 -7.33
C ALA A 41 -12.13 4.50 -7.38
N ARG A 42 -12.59 5.14 -8.47
CA ARG A 42 -13.98 5.51 -8.66
C ARG A 42 -14.90 4.27 -8.66
N ARG A 43 -14.51 3.19 -9.34
CA ARG A 43 -15.29 1.94 -9.38
C ARG A 43 -15.42 1.31 -7.99
N LEU A 44 -14.30 1.17 -7.26
CA LEU A 44 -14.29 0.58 -5.92
C LEU A 44 -15.12 1.41 -4.94
N THR A 45 -14.96 2.73 -4.95
CA THR A 45 -15.76 3.62 -4.09
C THR A 45 -17.24 3.53 -4.45
N ALA A 46 -17.60 3.50 -5.73
CA ALA A 46 -18.99 3.38 -6.15
C ALA A 46 -19.61 2.02 -5.72
N ALA A 47 -18.89 0.92 -5.88
CA ALA A 47 -19.34 -0.41 -5.42
C ALA A 47 -19.52 -0.44 -3.89
N PHE A 48 -18.55 0.10 -3.15
CA PHE A 48 -18.62 0.21 -1.69
C PHE A 48 -19.85 1.00 -1.23
N LEU A 49 -20.10 2.17 -1.82
CA LEU A 49 -21.26 3.02 -1.47
C LEU A 49 -22.60 2.35 -1.78
N LYS A 50 -22.65 1.44 -2.76
CA LYS A 50 -23.85 0.66 -3.08
C LYS A 50 -24.02 -0.58 -2.20
N GLY A 51 -23.04 -0.91 -1.36
CA GLY A 51 -23.04 -2.16 -0.59
C GLY A 51 -22.79 -3.41 -1.45
N GLU A 52 -22.23 -3.25 -2.65
CA GLU A 52 -21.83 -4.38 -3.48
C GLU A 52 -20.56 -5.04 -2.91
N ALA A 53 -20.38 -6.34 -3.17
CA ALA A 53 -19.15 -7.02 -2.80
C ALA A 53 -17.95 -6.43 -3.56
N LEU A 54 -16.90 -6.06 -2.83
CA LEU A 54 -15.67 -5.57 -3.42
C LEU A 54 -14.80 -6.74 -3.94
N PRO A 55 -14.08 -6.55 -5.06
CA PRO A 55 -13.10 -7.55 -5.51
C PRO A 55 -11.99 -7.69 -4.46
N PRO A 56 -11.36 -8.87 -4.32
CA PRO A 56 -10.32 -9.08 -3.32
C PRO A 56 -9.13 -8.12 -3.51
N CYS A 57 -8.50 -7.70 -2.41
CA CYS A 57 -7.26 -6.94 -2.47
C CYS A 57 -6.14 -7.73 -3.16
N GLY A 58 -5.78 -7.33 -4.39
CA GLY A 58 -4.72 -7.97 -5.17
C GLY A 58 -3.29 -7.56 -4.79
N LEU A 59 -3.14 -6.60 -3.87
CA LEU A 59 -1.84 -6.15 -3.37
C LEU A 59 -1.97 -5.89 -1.87
N ARG A 60 -1.02 -6.40 -1.08
CA ARG A 60 -0.86 -6.05 0.33
C ARG A 60 0.50 -5.43 0.52
N MET A 61 0.54 -4.21 1.05
CA MET A 61 1.82 -3.52 1.21
C MET A 61 2.70 -4.23 2.24
N SER A 62 2.11 -4.85 3.25
CA SER A 62 2.76 -5.71 4.23
C SER A 62 3.56 -6.88 3.62
N GLU A 63 3.18 -7.34 2.42
CA GLU A 63 3.85 -8.42 1.68
C GLU A 63 4.93 -7.91 0.72
N VAL A 64 4.97 -6.60 0.43
CA VAL A 64 6.00 -5.99 -0.41
C VAL A 64 7.34 -5.96 0.33
N TYR A 65 8.39 -6.49 -0.29
CA TYR A 65 9.75 -6.47 0.24
C TYR A 65 10.57 -5.37 -0.44
N TYR A 66 11.05 -4.39 0.34
CA TYR A 66 11.85 -3.25 -0.16
C TYR A 66 13.36 -3.42 0.00
N GLY A 67 13.83 -4.54 0.56
CA GLY A 67 15.26 -4.83 0.71
C GLY A 67 15.90 -5.32 -0.60
N PRO A 68 17.23 -5.46 -0.63
CA PRO A 68 17.92 -6.05 -1.77
C PRO A 68 17.36 -7.44 -2.06
N GLN A 69 17.22 -7.81 -3.34
CA GLN A 69 16.61 -9.08 -3.73
C GLN A 69 17.33 -10.29 -3.10
N SER A 70 18.62 -10.15 -2.78
CA SER A 70 19.44 -11.15 -2.08
C SER A 70 19.00 -11.46 -0.65
N SER A 71 18.17 -10.62 -0.03
CA SER A 71 17.66 -10.79 1.33
C SER A 71 16.14 -11.00 1.40
N ARG A 72 15.50 -11.22 0.23
CA ARG A 72 14.09 -11.60 0.17
C ARG A 72 13.93 -12.97 0.85
N PRO A 73 13.12 -13.10 1.91
CA PRO A 73 12.87 -14.41 2.50
C PRO A 73 12.21 -15.29 1.43
N GLU A 74 12.73 -16.50 1.23
CA GLU A 74 12.13 -17.47 0.32
C GLU A 74 10.68 -17.67 0.73
N SER A 75 9.78 -17.43 -0.22
CA SER A 75 8.34 -17.55 0.00
C SER A 75 8.05 -19.04 0.19
N GLY A 76 7.98 -19.47 1.46
CA GLY A 76 7.62 -20.84 1.81
C GLY A 76 6.25 -21.19 1.24
N GLY A 77 6.22 -22.25 0.44
CA GLY A 77 5.01 -22.82 -0.15
C GLY A 77 4.15 -23.59 0.83
#